data_AF-A0A914WYC5-F1
#
_entry.id   AF-A0A914WYC5-F1
#
_cell.length_a   1.000
_cell.length_b   1.000
_cell.length_c   1.000
_cell.angle_alpha   90.00
_cell.angle_beta   90.00
_cell.angle_gamma   90.00
#
_symmetry.space_group_name_H-M   'P 1'
#
loop_
_entity.id
_entity.type
_entity.pdbx_description
1 polymer ?
#
loop_
_entity_poly.entity_id
_entity_poly.type
_entity_poly.pdbx_seq_one_letter_code
_entity_poly.pdbx_strand_id
1 'polypeptide(L)'
;LLSLATRMGYCKANYLFVNFEVRTTDRYQLPYTNRELFHLTQVCDELFVTLVPSLDLNSSYIDANAAKAIIDRFLDDFPLSKVAHFGPNLTSILIEHRAILDAVQKRAKKLYLSLDVDDRNGQLVDSLPPYVTLCVEGRYPLDIEAHLSPKINVVLKFATSDVGYLCQAPESTVRNAVLAAKLGEKVPIHGTMICELSTGCEIMPPSLAYVPEIATLGVSWNRDVDMKRFCYLLPRITAEHVLLDGKMTALFQQAMTLGRVEHELTKLGAGLLRTGSAGSPSSIPNGVGPKKPPISVFVEMILNPDNMTLERLTPVAFKKSRIELRRSLKALDEARKELPYNFELALVLAEIQLVSELMALASRLGQALCIHGGNPTTTGDHHVGLSTINVGVANLPLTVRTDLANSLLEIRSKFQHTWLSRNIPSTLPNALKIFDNLFRALLPPSMQDYSKNLL
;
A
#
# COMPACT_ATOMS: atom_id res chain seq x y z
N LEU A 1 -16.16 -3.35 0.29
CA LEU A 1 -16.41 -2.13 -0.52
C LEU A 1 -17.54 -1.25 0.04
N LEU A 2 -18.79 -1.73 0.17
CA LEU A 2 -19.92 -0.90 0.65
C LEU A 2 -19.71 -0.29 2.05
N SER A 3 -19.18 -1.08 2.98
CA SER A 3 -18.82 -0.61 4.34
C SER A 3 -17.79 0.53 4.30
N LEU A 4 -16.78 0.43 3.42
CA LEU A 4 -15.79 1.49 3.20
C LEU A 4 -16.44 2.75 2.63
N ALA A 5 -17.26 2.60 1.58
CA ALA A 5 -17.98 3.70 0.95
C ALA A 5 -18.85 4.46 1.95
N THR A 6 -19.54 3.73 2.82
CA THR A 6 -20.39 4.29 3.88
C THR A 6 -19.56 5.11 4.89
N ARG A 7 -18.49 4.52 5.42
CA ARG A 7 -17.63 5.19 6.41
C ARG A 7 -16.96 6.44 5.86
N MET A 8 -16.39 6.33 4.65
CA MET A 8 -15.73 7.46 4.00
C MET A 8 -16.73 8.53 3.56
N GLY A 9 -17.92 8.13 3.12
CA GLY A 9 -19.03 9.05 2.83
C GLY A 9 -19.46 9.84 4.06
N TYR A 10 -19.57 9.22 5.24
CA TYR A 10 -19.82 9.94 6.50
C TYR A 10 -18.69 10.89 6.90
N CYS A 11 -17.47 10.59 6.47
CA CYS A 11 -16.33 11.50 6.60
C CYS A 11 -16.28 12.56 5.48
N LYS A 12 -17.33 12.65 4.65
CA LYS A 12 -17.50 13.59 3.53
C LYS A 12 -16.60 13.36 2.33
N ALA A 13 -16.09 12.14 2.14
CA ALA A 13 -15.54 11.76 0.84
C ALA A 13 -16.68 11.73 -0.19
N ASN A 14 -16.49 12.35 -1.34
CA ASN A 14 -17.53 12.55 -2.36
C ASN A 14 -17.30 11.77 -3.66
N TYR A 15 -16.18 11.05 -3.78
CA TYR A 15 -15.89 10.15 -4.89
C TYR A 15 -15.37 8.81 -4.38
N LEU A 16 -15.88 7.71 -4.93
CA LEU A 16 -15.36 6.37 -4.71
C LEU A 16 -14.86 5.80 -6.04
N PHE A 17 -13.55 5.66 -6.18
CA PHE A 17 -12.92 5.03 -7.34
C PHE A 17 -12.82 3.52 -7.10
N VAL A 18 -13.36 2.72 -8.00
CA VAL A 18 -13.29 1.25 -7.91
C VAL A 18 -12.46 0.75 -9.06
N ASN A 19 -11.23 0.36 -8.75
CA ASN A 19 -10.22 0.02 -9.73
C ASN A 19 -10.27 -1.45 -10.14
N PHE A 20 -10.31 -1.67 -11.45
CA PHE A 20 -10.21 -2.98 -12.10
C PHE A 20 -8.95 -3.01 -12.94
N GLU A 21 -8.18 -4.08 -12.81
CA GLU A 21 -7.06 -4.36 -13.70
C GLU A 21 -7.41 -5.55 -14.59
N VAL A 22 -7.22 -5.40 -15.90
CA VAL A 22 -7.44 -6.47 -16.88
C VAL A 22 -6.10 -6.86 -17.49
N ARG A 23 -5.82 -8.17 -17.52
CA ARG A 23 -4.63 -8.67 -18.22
C ARG A 23 -4.86 -8.62 -19.72
N THR A 24 -3.88 -8.12 -20.47
CA THR A 24 -3.97 -7.99 -21.93
C THR A 24 -4.13 -9.33 -22.66
N THR A 25 -3.76 -10.44 -22.02
CA THR A 25 -3.89 -11.81 -22.54
C THR A 25 -5.25 -12.44 -22.27
N ASP A 26 -6.01 -11.88 -21.34
CA ASP A 26 -7.22 -12.51 -20.83
C ASP A 26 -8.46 -11.95 -21.55
N ARG A 27 -9.56 -12.72 -21.50
CA ARG A 27 -10.84 -12.18 -21.94
C ARG A 27 -11.33 -11.21 -20.88
N TYR A 28 -11.76 -10.03 -21.33
CA TYR A 28 -12.41 -9.05 -20.46
C TYR A 28 -13.59 -9.68 -19.71
N GLN A 29 -13.53 -9.64 -18.38
CA GLN A 29 -14.60 -10.03 -17.48
C GLN A 29 -14.35 -9.39 -16.11
N LEU A 30 -15.39 -8.78 -15.54
CA LEU A 30 -15.33 -8.29 -14.16
C LEU A 30 -15.64 -9.41 -13.15
N PRO A 31 -15.06 -9.34 -11.95
CA PRO A 31 -15.34 -10.30 -10.88
C PRO A 31 -16.70 -10.05 -10.19
N TYR A 32 -17.40 -8.96 -10.56
CA TYR A 32 -18.73 -8.61 -10.05
C TYR A 32 -19.78 -8.78 -11.13
N THR A 33 -20.97 -9.20 -10.72
CA THR A 33 -22.16 -9.22 -11.57
C THR A 33 -22.72 -7.82 -11.76
N ASN A 34 -23.46 -7.61 -12.86
CA ASN A 34 -24.15 -6.35 -13.12
C ASN A 34 -25.10 -5.94 -11.97
N ARG A 35 -25.69 -6.93 -11.29
CA ARG A 35 -26.54 -6.68 -10.11
C ARG A 35 -25.74 -6.10 -8.94
N GLU A 36 -24.54 -6.62 -8.67
CA GLU A 36 -23.69 -6.12 -7.59
C GLU A 36 -23.15 -4.72 -7.90
N LEU A 37 -22.74 -4.48 -9.14
CA LEU A 37 -22.29 -3.15 -9.60
C LEU A 37 -23.43 -2.12 -9.54
N PHE A 38 -24.64 -2.52 -9.93
CA PHE A 38 -25.84 -1.67 -9.81
C PHE A 38 -26.14 -1.34 -8.34
N HIS A 39 -26.13 -2.34 -7.45
CA HIS A 39 -26.35 -2.11 -6.02
C HIS A 39 -25.29 -1.18 -5.41
N LEU A 40 -24.01 -1.35 -5.80
CA LEU A 40 -22.94 -0.42 -5.40
C LEU A 40 -23.21 1.01 -5.86
N THR A 41 -23.70 1.19 -7.08
CA THR A 41 -24.08 2.51 -7.61
C THR A 41 -25.19 3.13 -6.75
N GLN A 42 -26.25 2.37 -6.45
CA GLN A 42 -27.36 2.84 -5.62
C GLN A 42 -26.91 3.29 -4.23
N VAL A 43 -26.08 2.48 -3.55
CA VAL A 43 -25.57 2.83 -2.21
C VAL A 43 -24.71 4.10 -2.28
N CYS A 44 -23.88 4.26 -3.32
CA CYS A 44 -23.08 5.47 -3.48
C CYS A 44 -23.99 6.70 -3.70
N ASP A 45 -25.02 6.59 -4.53
CA ASP A 45 -25.99 7.67 -4.77
C ASP A 45 -26.74 8.07 -3.48
N GLU A 46 -27.16 7.10 -2.65
CA GLU A 46 -27.79 7.36 -1.34
C GLU A 46 -26.86 8.09 -0.36
N LEU A 47 -25.55 7.86 -0.48
CA LEU A 47 -24.51 8.51 0.33
C LEU A 47 -24.03 9.85 -0.26
N PHE A 48 -24.58 10.28 -1.41
CA PHE A 48 -24.08 11.43 -2.19
C PHE A 48 -22.60 11.29 -2.60
N VAL A 49 -22.15 10.05 -2.79
CA VAL A 49 -20.81 9.70 -3.26
C VAL A 49 -20.89 9.36 -4.74
N THR A 50 -20.09 10.01 -5.58
CA THR A 50 -20.00 9.64 -6.99
C THR A 50 -19.16 8.38 -7.16
N LEU A 51 -19.78 7.28 -7.59
CA LEU A 51 -19.06 6.07 -8.00
C LEU A 51 -18.31 6.34 -9.31
N VAL A 52 -16.99 6.13 -9.31
CA VAL A 52 -16.14 6.26 -10.51
C VAL A 52 -15.61 4.87 -10.88
N PRO A 53 -16.15 4.21 -11.92
CA PRO A 53 -15.56 2.98 -12.43
C PRO A 53 -14.18 3.28 -13.00
N SER A 54 -13.17 2.56 -12.50
CA SER A 54 -11.77 2.73 -12.85
C SER A 54 -11.24 1.48 -13.53
N LEU A 55 -10.61 1.64 -14.69
CA LEU A 55 -10.02 0.54 -15.44
C LEU A 55 -8.55 0.83 -15.75
N ASP A 56 -7.71 -0.18 -15.62
CA ASP A 56 -6.41 -0.18 -16.28
C ASP A 56 -6.05 -1.57 -16.83
N LEU A 57 -4.96 -1.61 -17.59
CA LEU A 57 -4.35 -2.85 -18.06
C LEU A 57 -3.12 -3.18 -17.22
N ASN A 58 -2.78 -4.46 -17.12
CA ASN A 58 -1.53 -4.90 -16.50
C ASN A 58 -0.27 -4.53 -17.32
N SER A 59 -0.45 -4.03 -18.55
CA SER A 59 0.62 -3.70 -19.49
C SER A 59 0.15 -2.64 -20.49
N SER A 60 1.06 -1.75 -20.87
CA SER A 60 0.85 -0.78 -21.97
C SER A 60 1.02 -1.40 -23.36
N TYR A 61 1.54 -2.63 -23.47
CA TYR A 61 1.76 -3.32 -24.73
C TYR A 61 0.48 -3.98 -25.24
N ILE A 62 -0.41 -3.16 -25.83
CA ILE A 62 -1.64 -3.61 -26.49
C ILE A 62 -1.94 -2.73 -27.71
N ASP A 63 -2.57 -3.31 -28.73
CA ASP A 63 -3.07 -2.55 -29.88
C ASP A 63 -4.20 -1.58 -29.45
N ALA A 64 -4.23 -0.38 -30.04
CA ALA A 64 -5.19 0.66 -29.69
C ALA A 64 -6.65 0.24 -29.93
N ASN A 65 -6.94 -0.55 -30.98
CA ASN A 65 -8.29 -1.03 -31.23
C ASN A 65 -8.70 -2.13 -30.24
N ALA A 66 -7.75 -2.98 -29.84
CA ALA A 66 -7.99 -3.96 -28.78
C ALA A 66 -8.26 -3.26 -27.43
N ALA A 67 -7.47 -2.24 -27.09
CA ALA A 67 -7.71 -1.41 -25.90
C ALA A 67 -9.09 -0.74 -25.94
N LYS A 68 -9.47 -0.16 -27.09
CA LYS A 68 -10.81 0.41 -27.30
C LYS A 68 -11.91 -0.63 -27.08
N ALA A 69 -11.76 -1.85 -27.61
CA ALA A 69 -12.76 -2.90 -27.42
C ALA A 69 -12.93 -3.31 -25.95
N ILE A 70 -11.84 -3.31 -25.17
CA ILE A 70 -11.89 -3.56 -23.73
C ILE A 70 -12.61 -2.40 -23.02
N ILE A 71 -12.27 -1.15 -23.35
CA ILE A 71 -12.93 0.03 -22.77
C ILE A 71 -14.43 0.03 -23.08
N ASP A 72 -14.83 -0.28 -24.32
CA ASP A 72 -16.23 -0.30 -24.71
C ASP A 72 -17.02 -1.33 -23.89
N ARG A 73 -16.48 -2.56 -23.72
CA ARG A 73 -17.10 -3.58 -22.87
C ARG A 73 -17.15 -3.17 -21.40
N PHE A 74 -16.10 -2.52 -20.92
CA PHE A 74 -16.07 -2.00 -19.55
C PHE A 74 -17.16 -0.96 -19.30
N LEU A 75 -17.35 -0.04 -20.23
CA LEU A 75 -18.41 0.95 -20.12
C LEU A 75 -19.82 0.35 -20.33
N ASP A 76 -19.94 -0.84 -20.93
CA ASP A 76 -21.21 -1.58 -21.02
C ASP A 76 -21.65 -2.12 -19.65
N ASP A 77 -20.71 -2.45 -18.77
CA ASP A 77 -21.00 -2.89 -17.39
C ASP A 77 -21.44 -1.72 -16.48
N PHE A 78 -21.19 -0.48 -16.89
CA PHE A 78 -21.57 0.75 -16.18
C PHE A 78 -22.43 1.71 -17.03
N PRO A 79 -23.59 1.28 -17.53
CA PRO A 79 -24.36 2.04 -18.53
C PRO A 79 -24.91 3.39 -18.00
N LEU A 80 -25.09 3.49 -16.68
CA LEU A 80 -25.59 4.70 -16.02
C LEU A 80 -24.48 5.68 -15.66
N SER A 81 -23.23 5.22 -15.57
CA SER A 81 -22.13 6.09 -15.17
C SER A 81 -21.86 7.16 -16.22
N LYS A 82 -21.70 8.41 -15.76
CA LYS A 82 -21.27 9.55 -16.60
C LYS A 82 -19.83 9.95 -16.36
N VAL A 83 -19.14 9.18 -15.53
CA VAL A 83 -17.74 9.37 -15.14
C VAL A 83 -16.98 8.06 -15.35
N ALA A 84 -15.72 8.15 -15.75
CA ALA A 84 -14.84 7.00 -15.81
C ALA A 84 -13.42 7.42 -15.45
N HIS A 85 -12.65 6.49 -14.92
CA HIS A 85 -11.22 6.66 -14.70
C HIS A 85 -10.44 5.61 -15.50
N PHE A 86 -9.32 6.05 -16.06
CA PHE A 86 -8.37 5.16 -16.72
C PHE A 86 -6.99 5.28 -16.06
N GLY A 87 -6.39 4.14 -15.74
CA GLY A 87 -5.04 4.09 -15.17
C GLY A 87 -3.94 4.45 -16.17
N PRO A 88 -2.67 4.44 -15.75
CA PRO A 88 -1.54 4.86 -16.57
C PRO A 88 -1.42 4.18 -17.94
N ASN A 89 -1.65 2.86 -18.01
CA ASN A 89 -1.43 2.11 -19.26
C ASN A 89 -2.51 2.43 -20.32
N LEU A 90 -3.77 2.54 -19.91
CA LEU A 90 -4.82 3.01 -20.81
C LEU A 90 -4.71 4.50 -21.12
N THR A 91 -4.30 5.31 -20.15
CA THR A 91 -4.14 6.75 -20.34
C THR A 91 -3.12 7.05 -21.43
N SER A 92 -1.96 6.40 -21.46
CA SER A 92 -0.97 6.62 -22.52
C SER A 92 -1.55 6.36 -23.92
N ILE A 93 -2.37 5.32 -24.08
CA ILE A 93 -3.03 5.02 -25.36
C ILE A 93 -4.07 6.10 -25.71
N LEU A 94 -4.88 6.52 -24.73
CA LEU A 94 -5.97 7.48 -24.94
C LEU A 94 -5.47 8.87 -25.32
N ILE A 95 -4.37 9.33 -24.71
CA ILE A 95 -3.80 10.65 -25.04
C ILE A 95 -3.11 10.66 -26.41
N GLU A 96 -2.57 9.53 -26.85
CA GLU A 96 -1.99 9.36 -28.19
C GLU A 96 -3.07 9.21 -29.28
N HIS A 97 -4.23 8.63 -28.95
CA HIS A 97 -5.29 8.32 -29.92
C HIS A 97 -6.56 9.14 -29.65
N ARG A 98 -6.55 10.42 -30.06
CA ARG A 98 -7.63 11.37 -29.77
C ARG A 98 -9.03 10.91 -30.22
N ALA A 99 -9.13 10.24 -31.36
CA ALA A 99 -10.40 9.72 -31.84
C ALA A 99 -11.03 8.68 -30.89
N ILE A 100 -10.21 7.88 -30.20
CA ILE A 100 -10.68 6.91 -29.19
C ILE A 100 -11.15 7.66 -27.95
N LEU A 101 -10.37 8.63 -27.46
CA LEU A 101 -10.73 9.47 -26.31
C LEU A 101 -12.07 10.19 -26.54
N ASP A 102 -12.28 10.79 -27.71
CA ASP A 102 -13.53 11.47 -28.05
C ASP A 102 -14.71 10.49 -28.19
N ALA A 103 -14.46 9.24 -28.63
CA ALA A 103 -15.50 8.20 -28.67
C ALA A 103 -15.91 7.77 -27.25
N VAL A 104 -14.95 7.63 -26.34
CA VAL A 104 -15.18 7.30 -24.93
C VAL A 104 -15.96 8.42 -24.22
N GLN A 105 -15.64 9.68 -24.51
CA GLN A 105 -16.32 10.84 -23.92
C GLN A 105 -17.83 10.86 -24.19
N LYS A 106 -18.27 10.36 -25.35
CA LYS A 106 -19.70 10.26 -25.69
C LYS A 106 -20.46 9.36 -24.72
N ARG A 107 -19.77 8.40 -24.08
CA ARG A 107 -20.32 7.47 -23.10
C ARG A 107 -20.14 7.99 -21.67
N ALA A 108 -18.95 8.50 -21.34
CA ALA A 108 -18.61 9.07 -20.03
C ALA A 108 -18.23 10.55 -20.18
N LYS A 109 -19.13 11.44 -19.72
CA LYS A 109 -19.04 12.89 -19.91
C LYS A 109 -17.82 13.53 -19.25
N LYS A 110 -17.33 12.96 -18.14
CA LYS A 110 -16.12 13.41 -17.43
C LYS A 110 -15.16 12.24 -17.28
N LEU A 111 -13.90 12.45 -17.66
CA LEU A 111 -12.88 11.43 -17.65
C LEU A 111 -11.76 11.81 -16.69
N TYR A 112 -11.35 10.86 -15.85
CA TYR A 112 -10.16 10.96 -15.02
C TYR A 112 -9.05 10.12 -15.64
N LEU A 113 -7.88 10.70 -15.87
CA LEU A 113 -6.75 10.00 -16.50
C LEU A 113 -5.55 10.02 -15.55
N SER A 114 -5.08 8.85 -15.11
CA SER A 114 -3.84 8.76 -14.32
C SER A 114 -2.62 8.81 -15.22
N LEU A 115 -1.70 9.74 -14.99
CA LEU A 115 -0.48 9.87 -15.79
C LEU A 115 0.64 10.54 -14.97
N ASP A 116 1.86 10.04 -15.14
CA ASP A 116 3.06 10.79 -14.76
C ASP A 116 3.41 11.78 -15.86
N VAL A 117 3.36 13.08 -15.56
CA VAL A 117 3.69 14.14 -16.51
C VAL A 117 5.20 14.33 -16.59
N ASP A 118 5.73 14.32 -17.80
CA ASP A 118 7.14 14.54 -18.10
C ASP A 118 7.32 15.30 -19.44
N ASP A 119 8.57 15.62 -19.77
CA ASP A 119 8.93 16.31 -21.02
C ASP A 119 8.41 15.60 -22.29
N ARG A 120 8.21 14.27 -22.23
CA ARG A 120 7.82 13.46 -23.39
C ARG A 120 6.33 13.58 -23.69
N ASN A 121 5.51 13.77 -22.67
CA ASN A 121 4.06 13.82 -22.81
C ASN A 121 3.45 15.22 -22.58
N GLY A 122 4.23 16.20 -22.12
CA GLY A 122 3.74 17.55 -21.81
C GLY A 122 2.91 18.20 -22.94
N GLN A 123 3.34 18.13 -24.19
CA GLN A 123 2.58 18.68 -25.33
C GLN A 123 1.22 18.00 -25.55
N LEU A 124 1.16 16.67 -25.39
CA LEU A 124 -0.10 15.93 -25.50
C LEU A 124 -1.02 16.28 -24.35
N VAL A 125 -0.47 16.39 -23.14
CA VAL A 125 -1.19 16.79 -21.93
C VAL A 125 -1.78 18.20 -22.07
N ASP A 126 -1.03 19.16 -22.61
CA ASP A 126 -1.49 20.53 -22.88
C ASP A 126 -2.63 20.61 -23.90
N SER A 127 -2.75 19.62 -24.77
CA SER A 127 -3.83 19.49 -25.76
C SER A 127 -5.08 18.76 -25.25
N LEU A 128 -5.08 18.33 -23.97
CA LEU A 128 -6.20 17.62 -23.40
C LEU A 128 -7.45 18.50 -23.34
N PRO A 129 -8.63 17.91 -23.59
CA PRO A 129 -9.88 18.65 -23.59
C PRO A 129 -10.34 18.97 -22.17
N PRO A 130 -11.21 19.98 -22.00
CA PRO A 130 -11.73 20.37 -20.68
C PRO A 130 -12.53 19.28 -19.93
N TYR A 131 -13.03 18.25 -20.64
CA TYR A 131 -13.75 17.14 -20.02
C TYR A 131 -12.82 16.12 -19.33
N VAL A 132 -11.51 16.26 -19.50
CA VAL A 132 -10.48 15.45 -18.84
C VAL A 132 -10.03 16.12 -17.56
N THR A 133 -9.87 15.32 -16.51
CA THR A 133 -9.20 15.66 -15.27
C THR A 133 -7.99 14.73 -15.11
N LEU A 134 -6.81 15.32 -14.98
CA LEU A 134 -5.56 14.58 -14.82
C LEU A 134 -5.37 14.20 -13.35
N CYS A 135 -5.11 12.93 -13.10
CA CYS A 135 -4.76 12.40 -11.78
C CYS A 135 -3.25 12.21 -11.72
N VAL A 136 -2.56 13.03 -10.94
CA VAL A 136 -1.09 13.06 -10.88
C VAL A 136 -0.60 12.72 -9.48
N GLU A 137 0.49 11.98 -9.38
CA GLU A 137 1.07 11.60 -8.08
C GLU A 137 1.55 12.84 -7.30
N GLY A 138 1.08 12.95 -6.05
CA GLY A 138 1.42 14.03 -5.13
C GLY A 138 2.80 13.83 -4.51
N ARG A 139 3.84 14.29 -5.20
CA ARG A 139 5.24 14.24 -4.74
C ARG A 139 5.86 15.63 -4.58
N TYR A 140 6.97 15.69 -3.85
CA TYR A 140 7.78 16.90 -3.72
C TYR A 140 9.23 16.66 -4.18
N PRO A 141 9.81 17.54 -5.00
CA PRO A 141 9.17 18.69 -5.66
C PRO A 141 8.06 18.25 -6.63
N LEU A 142 7.05 19.11 -6.80
CA LEU A 142 5.97 18.87 -7.75
C LEU A 142 6.38 19.48 -9.10
N ASP A 143 7.17 18.72 -9.86
CA ASP A 143 7.81 19.19 -11.11
C ASP A 143 6.83 19.37 -12.29
N ILE A 144 5.52 19.27 -12.04
CA ILE A 144 4.48 19.39 -13.06
C ILE A 144 4.19 20.85 -13.41
N GLU A 145 4.55 21.80 -12.54
CA GLU A 145 4.29 23.24 -12.75
C GLU A 145 4.93 23.76 -14.04
N ALA A 146 6.08 23.18 -14.44
CA ALA A 146 6.75 23.53 -15.69
C ALA A 146 6.07 22.95 -16.94
N HIS A 147 5.21 21.94 -16.79
CA HIS A 147 4.71 21.09 -17.87
C HIS A 147 3.19 21.14 -18.03
N LEU A 148 2.48 21.83 -17.14
CA LEU A 148 1.02 21.89 -17.14
C LEU A 148 0.51 23.30 -17.39
N SER A 149 -0.26 23.44 -18.48
CA SER A 149 -1.13 24.59 -18.67
C SER A 149 -2.12 24.77 -17.51
N PRO A 150 -2.37 26.01 -17.04
CA PRO A 150 -3.33 26.30 -15.97
C PRO A 150 -4.79 25.96 -16.34
N LYS A 151 -5.05 25.61 -17.61
CA LYS A 151 -6.38 25.21 -18.11
C LYS A 151 -6.71 23.75 -17.80
N ILE A 152 -5.73 22.95 -17.41
CA ILE A 152 -5.93 21.51 -17.16
C ILE A 152 -6.47 21.32 -15.74
N ASN A 153 -7.52 20.51 -15.63
CA ASN A 153 -8.04 20.13 -14.33
C ASN A 153 -7.13 19.06 -13.71
N VAL A 154 -6.55 19.34 -12.53
CA VAL A 154 -5.66 18.39 -11.85
C VAL A 154 -6.26 17.91 -10.53
N VAL A 155 -6.09 16.63 -10.23
CA VAL A 155 -6.32 16.00 -8.92
C VAL A 155 -5.01 15.35 -8.48
N LEU A 156 -4.65 15.53 -7.22
CA LEU A 156 -3.47 14.86 -6.64
C LEU A 156 -3.82 13.47 -6.16
N LYS A 157 -3.01 12.48 -6.50
CA LYS A 157 -3.08 11.12 -5.97
C LYS A 157 -2.05 10.91 -4.86
N PHE A 158 -2.44 10.24 -3.80
CA PHE A 158 -1.54 9.78 -2.75
C PHE A 158 -1.85 8.32 -2.43
N ALA A 159 -0.82 7.48 -2.33
CA ALA A 159 -0.98 6.13 -1.83
C ALA A 159 -1.23 6.10 -0.31
N THR A 160 -2.03 5.13 0.15
CA THR A 160 -2.24 4.87 1.60
C THR A 160 -1.01 4.27 2.26
N SER A 161 -0.13 3.61 1.51
CA SER A 161 1.13 3.03 1.97
C SER A 161 2.26 3.26 0.97
N ASP A 162 3.49 3.36 1.46
CA ASP A 162 4.67 3.42 0.61
C ASP A 162 4.83 2.06 -0.15
N VAL A 163 5.22 2.11 -1.43
CA VAL A 163 5.31 0.89 -2.27
C VAL A 163 6.30 -0.11 -1.68
N GLY A 164 5.88 -1.37 -1.53
CA GLY A 164 6.68 -2.43 -0.93
C GLY A 164 6.68 -2.46 0.60
N TYR A 165 5.74 -1.80 1.26
CA TYR A 165 5.57 -1.81 2.72
C TYR A 165 4.26 -2.50 3.15
N LEU A 166 4.25 -3.04 4.38
CA LEU A 166 3.10 -3.64 5.03
C LEU A 166 2.24 -2.65 5.84
N CYS A 167 2.78 -1.50 6.21
CA CYS A 167 2.15 -0.53 7.09
C CYS A 167 2.67 0.86 6.77
N GLN A 168 1.82 1.88 6.85
CA GLN A 168 2.27 3.26 6.66
C GLN A 168 2.82 3.87 7.95
N ALA A 169 3.99 4.51 7.87
CA ALA A 169 4.56 5.22 9.01
C ALA A 169 3.82 6.52 9.31
N PRO A 170 3.68 6.90 10.59
CA PRO A 170 3.12 8.19 11.01
C PRO A 170 3.72 9.39 10.29
N GLU A 171 5.05 9.40 10.12
CA GLU A 171 5.77 10.48 9.46
C GLU A 171 5.43 10.55 7.98
N SER A 172 5.26 9.41 7.31
CA SER A 172 4.85 9.35 5.90
C SER A 172 3.39 9.81 5.74
N THR A 173 2.49 9.43 6.65
CA THR A 173 1.11 9.94 6.68
C THR A 173 1.06 11.46 6.84
N VAL A 174 1.81 12.01 7.80
CA VAL A 174 1.89 13.46 8.03
C VAL A 174 2.48 14.17 6.82
N ARG A 175 3.53 13.60 6.21
CA ARG A 175 4.15 14.15 4.99
C ARG A 175 3.12 14.25 3.86
N ASN A 176 2.40 13.17 3.57
CA ASN A 176 1.42 13.15 2.47
C ASN A 176 0.28 14.15 2.75
N ALA A 177 -0.22 14.22 3.98
CA ALA A 177 -1.24 15.20 4.35
C ALA A 177 -0.76 16.66 4.20
N VAL A 178 0.46 16.97 4.61
CA VAL A 178 1.05 18.31 4.42
C VAL A 178 1.28 18.62 2.94
N LEU A 179 1.68 17.64 2.13
CA LEU A 179 1.82 17.81 0.69
C LEU A 179 0.47 18.09 0.02
N ALA A 180 -0.58 17.35 0.39
CA ALA A 180 -1.94 17.58 -0.10
C ALA A 180 -2.41 19.03 0.19
N ALA A 181 -2.15 19.54 1.39
CA ALA A 181 -2.49 20.91 1.76
C ALA A 181 -1.69 21.95 0.95
N LYS A 182 -0.36 21.81 0.89
CA LYS A 182 0.54 22.81 0.28
C LYS A 182 0.46 22.88 -1.24
N LEU A 183 0.38 21.73 -1.91
CA LEU A 183 0.37 21.70 -3.37
C LEU A 183 -0.92 22.33 -3.92
N GLY A 184 -2.02 22.25 -3.16
CA GLY A 184 -3.28 22.93 -3.48
C GLY A 184 -3.23 24.46 -3.47
N GLU A 185 -2.14 25.08 -2.99
CA GLU A 185 -1.92 26.54 -3.05
C GLU A 185 -1.21 27.00 -4.34
N LYS A 186 -0.46 26.09 -4.98
CA LYS A 186 0.44 26.45 -6.10
C LYS A 186 -0.17 26.24 -7.48
N VAL A 187 -1.02 25.23 -7.61
CA VAL A 187 -1.65 24.82 -8.87
C VAL A 187 -3.17 24.78 -8.64
N PRO A 188 -4.01 25.08 -9.64
CA PRO A 188 -5.45 24.89 -9.55
C PRO A 188 -5.80 23.40 -9.44
N ILE A 189 -5.77 22.90 -8.20
CA ILE A 189 -6.04 21.49 -7.87
C ILE A 189 -7.49 21.35 -7.43
N HIS A 190 -8.25 20.53 -8.14
CA HIS A 190 -9.68 20.30 -7.93
C HIS A 190 -9.98 19.37 -6.75
N GLY A 191 -9.00 18.58 -6.32
CA GLY A 191 -9.17 17.67 -5.20
C GLY A 191 -7.97 16.77 -4.96
N THR A 192 -8.14 15.90 -3.98
CA THR A 192 -7.16 14.90 -3.60
C THR A 192 -7.83 13.52 -3.64
N MET A 193 -7.12 12.57 -4.22
CA MET A 193 -7.48 11.16 -4.32
C MET A 193 -6.52 10.36 -3.45
N ILE A 194 -7.08 9.48 -2.64
CA ILE A 194 -6.32 8.55 -1.79
C ILE A 194 -6.48 7.18 -2.41
N CYS A 195 -5.37 6.50 -2.67
CA CYS A 195 -5.37 5.25 -3.41
C CYS A 195 -4.83 4.12 -2.54
N GLU A 196 -5.69 3.14 -2.27
CA GLU A 196 -5.28 1.83 -1.78
C GLU A 196 -4.96 0.95 -2.99
N LEU A 197 -3.75 1.12 -3.54
CA LEU A 197 -3.27 0.31 -4.67
C LEU A 197 -2.49 -0.89 -4.15
N SER A 198 -2.56 -2.01 -4.87
CA SER A 198 -1.68 -3.14 -4.60
C SER A 198 -0.23 -2.69 -4.76
N THR A 199 0.54 -2.76 -3.67
CA THR A 199 1.96 -2.36 -3.65
C THR A 199 2.89 -3.49 -4.10
N GLY A 200 2.34 -4.54 -4.73
CA GLY A 200 3.02 -5.82 -4.95
C GLY A 200 2.98 -6.74 -3.73
N CYS A 201 2.34 -6.31 -2.63
CA CYS A 201 2.07 -7.10 -1.43
C CYS A 201 0.56 -7.20 -1.22
N GLU A 202 -0.06 -8.23 -1.77
CA GLU A 202 -1.52 -8.44 -1.71
C GLU A 202 -2.06 -8.68 -0.28
N ILE A 203 -1.18 -8.79 0.72
CA ILE A 203 -1.54 -9.12 2.10
C ILE A 203 -2.14 -7.95 2.90
N MET A 204 -2.06 -6.73 2.38
CA MET A 204 -2.44 -5.50 3.09
C MET A 204 -3.92 -5.50 3.50
N PRO A 205 -4.24 -5.58 4.80
CA PRO A 205 -5.61 -5.45 5.23
C PRO A 205 -6.09 -4.00 5.16
N PRO A 206 -7.35 -3.75 4.79
CA PRO A 206 -7.90 -2.39 4.70
C PRO A 206 -7.81 -1.59 6.01
N SER A 207 -7.83 -2.25 7.17
CA SER A 207 -7.69 -1.58 8.46
C SER A 207 -6.41 -0.74 8.62
N LEU A 208 -5.33 -1.10 7.92
CA LEU A 208 -4.08 -0.35 7.99
C LEU A 208 -4.10 0.93 7.14
N ALA A 209 -5.02 1.03 6.17
CA ALA A 209 -5.20 2.20 5.31
C ALA A 209 -6.05 3.31 5.96
N TYR A 210 -6.85 2.99 6.99
CA TYR A 210 -7.80 3.94 7.58
C TYR A 210 -7.15 5.19 8.20
N VAL A 211 -5.97 5.06 8.82
CA VAL A 211 -5.27 6.22 9.40
C VAL A 211 -4.82 7.22 8.31
N PRO A 212 -4.08 6.80 7.27
CA PRO A 212 -3.70 7.71 6.18
C PRO A 212 -4.89 8.25 5.37
N GLU A 213 -5.97 7.46 5.22
CA GLU A 213 -7.21 7.92 4.57
C GLU A 213 -7.85 9.08 5.34
N ILE A 214 -8.10 8.90 6.63
CA ILE A 214 -8.70 9.93 7.48
C ILE A 214 -7.80 11.17 7.59
N ALA A 215 -6.48 10.99 7.68
CA ALA A 215 -5.55 12.12 7.72
C ALA A 215 -5.65 12.99 6.46
N THR A 216 -5.65 12.36 5.28
CA THR A 216 -5.68 13.06 3.99
C THR A 216 -7.06 13.66 3.71
N LEU A 217 -8.14 12.97 4.07
CA LEU A 217 -9.50 13.47 3.98
C LEU A 217 -9.72 14.69 4.90
N GLY A 218 -9.20 14.63 6.12
CA GLY A 218 -9.25 15.71 7.10
C GLY A 218 -8.60 17.00 6.58
N VAL A 219 -7.37 16.91 6.04
CA VAL A 219 -6.69 18.10 5.47
C VAL A 219 -7.31 18.59 4.17
N SER A 220 -7.96 17.69 3.42
CA SER A 220 -8.71 18.09 2.22
C SER A 220 -9.92 18.97 2.57
N TRP A 221 -10.53 18.72 3.74
CA TRP A 221 -11.63 19.52 4.27
C TRP A 221 -11.16 20.76 5.03
N ASN A 222 -10.06 20.65 5.77
CA ASN A 222 -9.47 21.74 6.53
C ASN A 222 -7.94 21.79 6.32
N ARG A 223 -7.52 22.61 5.36
CA ARG A 223 -6.11 22.73 4.95
C ARG A 223 -5.23 23.41 6.00
N ASP A 224 -5.83 24.17 6.92
CA ASP A 224 -5.13 24.94 7.95
C ASP A 224 -4.68 24.09 9.15
N VAL A 225 -5.02 22.79 9.16
CA VAL A 225 -4.63 21.88 10.24
C VAL A 225 -3.11 21.70 10.25
N ASP A 226 -2.49 22.02 11.39
CA ASP A 226 -1.10 21.67 11.66
C ASP A 226 -0.98 20.17 11.95
N MET A 227 -0.87 19.39 10.89
CA MET A 227 -0.72 17.94 10.96
C MET A 227 0.53 17.50 11.74
N LYS A 228 1.60 18.31 11.78
CA LYS A 228 2.79 17.95 12.55
C LYS A 228 2.51 18.04 14.05
N ARG A 229 1.71 19.02 14.46
CA ARG A 229 1.33 19.22 15.86
C ARG A 229 0.26 18.22 16.32
N PHE A 230 -0.72 17.90 15.47
CA PHE A 230 -1.91 17.14 15.88
C PHE A 230 -1.95 15.68 15.43
N CYS A 231 -0.89 15.16 14.78
CA CYS A 231 -0.86 13.77 14.29
C CYS A 231 -1.09 12.71 15.38
N TYR A 232 -0.74 13.00 16.63
CA TYR A 232 -0.95 12.09 17.76
C TYR A 232 -2.45 11.82 18.04
N LEU A 233 -3.35 12.66 17.55
CA LEU A 233 -4.80 12.47 17.66
C LEU A 233 -5.36 11.53 16.59
N LEU A 234 -4.61 11.25 15.52
CA LEU A 234 -5.10 10.45 14.39
C LEU A 234 -5.67 9.09 14.81
N PRO A 235 -5.03 8.29 15.69
CA PRO A 235 -5.63 7.03 16.12
C PRO A 235 -7.04 7.15 16.70
N ARG A 236 -7.27 8.18 17.51
CA ARG A 236 -8.56 8.44 18.14
C ARG A 236 -9.58 8.93 17.11
N ILE A 237 -9.17 9.84 16.23
CA ILE A 237 -10.03 10.37 15.16
C ILE A 237 -10.43 9.23 14.22
N THR A 238 -9.50 8.36 13.84
CA THR A 238 -9.79 7.18 13.01
C THR A 238 -10.73 6.21 13.73
N ALA A 239 -10.54 5.93 15.03
CA ALA A 239 -11.47 5.11 15.80
C ALA A 239 -12.89 5.70 15.85
N GLU A 240 -13.00 6.99 16.12
CA GLU A 240 -14.29 7.69 16.19
C GLU A 240 -15.03 7.64 14.84
N HIS A 241 -14.33 7.91 13.73
CA HIS A 241 -15.00 8.09 12.44
C HIS A 241 -15.15 6.80 11.63
N VAL A 242 -14.20 5.88 11.73
CA VAL A 242 -14.21 4.64 10.94
C VAL A 242 -14.90 3.51 11.68
N LEU A 243 -14.70 3.44 13.01
CA LEU A 243 -15.28 2.38 13.83
C LEU A 243 -16.54 2.82 14.57
N LEU A 244 -16.86 4.12 14.55
CA LEU A 244 -17.94 4.72 15.34
C LEU A 244 -17.76 4.45 16.85
N ASP A 245 -16.51 4.28 17.29
CA ASP A 245 -16.15 4.01 18.68
C ASP A 245 -14.75 4.53 19.00
N GLY A 246 -14.67 5.75 19.53
CA GLY A 246 -13.41 6.35 19.97
C GLY A 246 -12.67 5.60 21.09
N LYS A 247 -13.32 4.67 21.81
CA LYS A 247 -12.63 3.85 22.82
C LYS A 247 -11.67 2.84 22.19
N MET A 248 -11.89 2.49 20.92
CA MET A 248 -11.03 1.58 20.16
C MET A 248 -9.76 2.25 19.60
N THR A 249 -9.35 3.39 20.17
CA THR A 249 -8.12 4.12 19.83
C THR A 249 -6.87 3.21 19.83
N ALA A 250 -6.82 2.22 20.72
CA ALA A 250 -5.68 1.31 20.87
C ALA A 250 -5.35 0.54 19.58
N LEU A 251 -6.36 0.21 18.75
CA LEU A 251 -6.18 -0.50 17.49
C LEU A 251 -5.31 0.32 16.52
N PHE A 252 -5.66 1.59 16.31
CA PHE A 252 -4.93 2.46 15.38
C PHE A 252 -3.61 2.98 15.95
N GLN A 253 -3.46 3.04 17.27
CA GLN A 253 -2.16 3.27 17.89
C GLN A 253 -1.18 2.13 17.57
N GLN A 254 -1.68 0.89 17.56
CA GLN A 254 -0.88 -0.26 17.17
C GLN A 254 -0.59 -0.25 15.67
N ALA A 255 -1.56 0.03 14.80
CA ALA A 255 -1.31 0.18 13.35
C ALA A 255 -0.19 1.20 13.05
N MET A 256 -0.21 2.38 13.70
CA MET A 256 0.86 3.37 13.58
C MET A 256 2.21 2.89 14.14
N THR A 257 2.19 2.09 15.21
CA THR A 257 3.40 1.48 15.77
C THR A 257 4.03 0.48 14.81
N LEU A 258 3.23 -0.34 14.12
CA LEU A 258 3.71 -1.26 13.10
C LEU A 258 4.43 -0.50 11.97
N GLY A 259 3.78 0.54 11.43
CA GLY A 259 4.36 1.40 10.40
C GLY A 259 5.69 2.01 10.81
N ARG A 260 5.80 2.51 12.05
CA ARG A 260 7.05 3.04 12.60
C ARG A 260 8.14 1.97 12.66
N VAL A 261 7.85 0.80 13.22
CA VAL A 261 8.82 -0.31 13.35
C VAL A 261 9.33 -0.76 11.98
N GLU A 262 8.43 -0.90 11.01
CA GLU A 262 8.76 -1.28 9.65
C GLU A 262 9.69 -0.27 8.97
N HIS A 263 9.32 1.02 9.03
CA HIS A 263 10.09 2.07 8.38
C HIS A 263 11.43 2.32 9.07
N GLU A 264 11.52 2.25 10.40
CA GLU A 264 12.79 2.38 11.11
C GLU A 264 13.77 1.27 10.72
N LEU A 265 13.32 0.02 10.73
CA LEU A 265 14.19 -1.10 10.36
C LEU A 265 14.61 -1.03 8.89
N THR A 266 13.71 -0.63 8.01
CA THR A 266 14.00 -0.50 6.57
C THR A 266 14.97 0.67 6.30
N LYS A 267 14.80 1.81 6.97
CA LYS A 267 15.76 2.92 6.89
C LYS A 267 17.14 2.52 7.42
N LEU A 268 17.21 1.65 8.44
CA LEU A 268 18.48 1.10 8.92
C LEU A 268 19.13 0.21 7.86
N GLY A 269 18.39 -0.73 7.28
CA GLY A 269 18.87 -1.60 6.20
C GLY A 269 19.35 -0.82 4.97
N ALA A 270 18.63 0.24 4.59
CA ALA A 270 19.03 1.15 3.52
C ALA A 270 20.18 2.10 3.91
N GLY A 271 20.60 2.13 5.18
CA GLY A 271 21.58 3.07 5.78
C GLY A 271 21.20 4.54 5.65
N LEU A 272 19.90 4.83 5.70
CA LEU A 272 19.34 6.18 5.81
C LEU A 272 19.31 6.67 7.27
N LEU A 273 19.46 5.76 8.24
CA LEU A 273 19.65 6.11 9.64
C LEU A 273 21.15 6.18 9.96
N ARG A 274 21.67 7.39 10.22
CA ARG A 274 23.00 7.57 10.80
C ARG A 274 22.96 7.19 12.28
N THR A 275 23.64 6.10 12.65
CA THR A 275 23.94 5.81 14.05
C THR A 275 25.01 6.78 14.55
N GLY A 276 24.62 7.71 15.43
CA GLY A 276 25.49 8.37 16.41
C GLY A 276 26.82 8.98 15.95
N SER A 277 26.80 10.28 15.63
CA SER A 277 27.88 11.20 16.00
C SER A 277 27.29 12.60 16.09
N ALA A 278 27.27 13.16 17.31
CA ALA A 278 26.92 14.54 17.56
C ALA A 278 28.03 15.44 16.97
N GLY A 279 27.78 16.02 15.80
CA GLY A 279 28.68 16.99 15.20
C GLY A 279 28.37 17.28 13.74
N SER A 280 27.98 18.53 13.47
CA SER A 280 27.91 19.19 12.15
C SER A 280 26.62 18.99 11.32
N PRO A 281 25.77 20.02 11.21
CA PRO A 281 24.69 20.08 10.22
C PRO A 281 25.27 20.58 8.89
N SER A 282 25.87 19.70 8.10
CA SER A 282 26.25 20.04 6.72
C SER A 282 26.44 18.79 5.88
N SER A 283 25.88 18.85 4.66
CA SER A 283 25.92 17.87 3.57
C SER A 283 24.93 16.70 3.67
N ILE A 284 23.71 16.94 3.19
CA ILE A 284 23.01 15.93 2.38
C ILE A 284 23.92 15.70 1.16
N PRO A 285 24.45 14.49 0.93
CA PRO A 285 25.19 14.22 -0.29
C PRO A 285 24.18 14.30 -1.45
N ASN A 286 24.27 15.37 -2.24
CA ASN A 286 23.72 15.39 -3.58
C ASN A 286 24.44 14.31 -4.40
N GLY A 287 23.76 13.20 -4.66
CA GLY A 287 24.26 12.18 -5.57
C GLY A 287 23.90 10.76 -5.14
N VAL A 288 22.95 10.17 -5.87
CA VAL A 288 22.56 8.76 -5.81
C VAL A 288 21.74 8.37 -4.57
N GLY A 289 20.53 8.95 -4.47
CA GLY A 289 19.44 8.22 -3.82
C GLY A 289 19.20 6.89 -4.56
N PRO A 290 18.73 5.83 -3.88
CA PRO A 290 18.41 4.59 -4.58
C PRO A 290 17.38 4.90 -5.68
N LYS A 291 17.68 4.50 -6.93
CA LYS A 291 16.83 4.74 -8.11
C LYS A 291 15.41 4.14 -7.99
N LYS A 292 15.17 3.31 -6.97
CA LYS A 292 13.87 2.78 -6.58
C LYS A 292 13.72 2.91 -5.06
N PRO A 293 12.53 3.26 -4.54
CA PRO A 293 12.29 3.25 -3.10
C PRO A 293 12.58 1.85 -2.54
N PRO A 294 13.23 1.75 -1.36
CA PRO A 294 13.57 0.45 -0.78
C PRO A 294 12.29 -0.30 -0.42
N ILE A 295 12.19 -1.56 -0.84
CA ILE A 295 11.18 -2.50 -0.33
C ILE A 295 11.42 -2.68 1.17
N SER A 296 10.34 -2.82 1.95
CA SER A 296 10.43 -3.09 3.38
C SER A 296 11.28 -4.33 3.66
N VAL A 297 12.15 -4.23 4.67
CA VAL A 297 12.92 -5.40 5.16
C VAL A 297 11.98 -6.54 5.53
N PHE A 298 10.80 -6.26 6.09
CA PHE A 298 9.84 -7.31 6.45
C PHE A 298 9.24 -7.99 5.23
N VAL A 299 8.88 -7.22 4.20
CA VAL A 299 8.36 -7.75 2.93
C VAL A 299 9.43 -8.59 2.24
N GLU A 300 10.65 -8.08 2.14
CA GLU A 300 11.75 -8.79 1.49
C GLU A 300 12.08 -10.09 2.21
N MET A 301 11.98 -10.11 3.54
CA MET A 301 12.15 -11.32 4.36
C MET A 301 11.09 -12.39 4.10
N ILE A 302 9.87 -11.98 3.76
CA ILE A 302 8.77 -12.91 3.46
C ILE A 302 8.89 -13.43 2.03
N LEU A 303 9.20 -12.54 1.09
CA LEU A 303 9.22 -12.87 -0.33
C LEU A 303 10.52 -13.54 -0.78
N ASN A 304 11.66 -13.11 -0.24
CA ASN A 304 12.98 -13.47 -0.75
C ASN A 304 14.09 -13.42 0.33
N PRO A 305 13.96 -14.18 1.44
CA PRO A 305 14.86 -14.06 2.59
C PRO A 305 16.33 -14.38 2.30
N ASP A 306 16.62 -15.27 1.33
CA ASP A 306 17.98 -15.72 1.02
C ASP A 306 18.81 -14.68 0.27
N ASN A 307 18.16 -13.76 -0.47
CA ASN A 307 18.84 -12.77 -1.30
C ASN A 307 18.97 -11.40 -0.60
N MET A 308 18.54 -11.30 0.65
CA MET A 308 18.60 -10.05 1.40
C MET A 308 20.01 -9.64 1.78
N THR A 309 20.28 -8.34 1.71
CA THR A 309 21.53 -7.75 2.20
C THR A 309 21.41 -7.43 3.69
N LEU A 310 22.23 -8.09 4.53
CA LEU A 310 22.17 -7.96 5.99
C LEU A 310 23.27 -7.06 6.59
N GLU A 311 24.15 -6.48 5.77
CA GLU A 311 25.35 -5.75 6.22
C GLU A 311 25.09 -4.65 7.26
N ARG A 312 23.97 -3.93 7.10
CA ARG A 312 23.56 -2.81 7.98
C ARG A 312 22.54 -3.22 9.04
N LEU A 313 22.08 -4.46 9.01
CA LEU A 313 21.09 -5.00 9.93
C LEU A 313 21.81 -5.82 11.01
N THR A 314 21.31 -5.74 12.23
CA THR A 314 21.93 -6.42 13.38
C THR A 314 20.93 -7.29 14.11
N PRO A 315 21.39 -8.34 14.82
CA PRO A 315 20.52 -9.11 15.70
C PRO A 315 19.80 -8.25 16.73
N VAL A 316 20.46 -7.18 17.19
CA VAL A 316 19.93 -6.23 18.18
C VAL A 316 18.79 -5.41 17.59
N ALA A 317 18.94 -4.91 16.35
CA ALA A 317 17.89 -4.17 15.66
C ALA A 317 16.62 -5.03 15.50
N PHE A 318 16.76 -6.25 14.99
CA PHE A 318 15.64 -7.19 14.87
C PHE A 318 15.03 -7.56 16.23
N LYS A 319 15.85 -7.75 17.27
CA LYS A 319 15.37 -8.02 18.63
C LYS A 319 14.55 -6.83 19.17
N LYS A 320 15.00 -5.59 18.94
CA LYS A 320 14.28 -4.37 19.34
C LYS A 320 12.92 -4.30 18.64
N SER A 321 12.90 -4.44 17.31
CA SER A 321 11.66 -4.49 16.51
C SER A 321 10.71 -5.57 17.04
N ARG A 322 11.21 -6.78 17.29
CA ARG A 322 10.38 -7.88 17.83
C ARG A 322 9.79 -7.58 19.22
N ILE A 323 10.54 -6.91 20.09
CA ILE A 323 10.03 -6.53 21.43
C ILE A 323 8.88 -5.52 21.28
N GLU A 324 9.02 -4.53 20.41
CA GLU A 324 7.96 -3.55 20.14
C GLU A 324 6.72 -4.21 19.52
N LEU A 325 6.89 -5.11 18.56
CA LEU A 325 5.79 -5.86 17.94
C LEU A 325 5.06 -6.75 18.96
N ARG A 326 5.79 -7.40 19.88
CA ARG A 326 5.16 -8.17 20.97
C ARG A 326 4.41 -7.30 21.98
N ARG A 327 4.90 -6.09 22.26
CA ARG A 327 4.16 -5.12 23.08
C ARG A 327 2.88 -4.69 22.38
N SER A 328 2.92 -4.48 21.07
CA SER A 328 1.74 -4.19 20.24
C SER A 328 0.71 -5.32 20.33
N LEU A 329 1.13 -6.59 20.13
CA LEU A 329 0.25 -7.75 20.28
C LEU A 329 -0.41 -7.82 21.66
N LYS A 330 0.35 -7.57 22.73
CA LYS A 330 -0.21 -7.52 24.09
C LYS A 330 -1.26 -6.43 24.25
N ALA A 331 -1.03 -5.23 23.70
CA ALA A 331 -2.00 -4.14 23.73
C ALA A 331 -3.28 -4.48 22.93
N LEU A 332 -3.14 -5.20 21.80
CA LEU A 332 -4.28 -5.70 21.03
C LEU A 332 -5.08 -6.76 21.81
N ASP A 333 -4.40 -7.66 22.53
CA ASP A 333 -5.05 -8.64 23.41
C ASP A 333 -5.79 -7.98 24.59
N GLU A 334 -5.29 -6.86 25.10
CA GLU A 334 -5.97 -6.05 26.10
C GLU A 334 -7.19 -5.35 25.51
N ALA A 335 -7.06 -4.71 24.35
CA ALA A 335 -8.17 -4.08 23.63
C ALA A 335 -9.29 -5.09 23.28
N ARG A 336 -8.93 -6.34 22.95
CA ARG A 336 -9.90 -7.42 22.69
C ARG A 336 -10.87 -7.64 23.87
N LYS A 337 -10.44 -7.42 25.11
CA LYS A 337 -11.28 -7.63 26.31
C LYS A 337 -12.36 -6.56 26.46
N GLU A 338 -12.13 -5.38 25.88
CA GLU A 338 -13.06 -4.24 25.92
C GLU A 338 -13.94 -4.17 24.67
N LEU A 339 -13.75 -5.11 23.75
CA LEU A 339 -14.32 -5.09 22.42
C LEU A 339 -15.81 -5.44 22.49
N PRO A 340 -16.72 -4.57 22.03
CA PRO A 340 -18.14 -4.87 22.00
C PRO A 340 -18.42 -5.98 20.99
N TYR A 341 -19.58 -6.64 21.11
CA TYR A 341 -19.99 -7.69 20.16
C TYR A 341 -20.32 -7.08 18.79
N ASN A 342 -19.28 -6.86 17.99
CA ASN A 342 -19.33 -6.23 16.68
C ASN A 342 -18.32 -6.91 15.75
N PHE A 343 -18.84 -7.47 14.65
CA PHE A 343 -18.04 -8.23 13.69
C PHE A 343 -16.95 -7.37 13.04
N GLU A 344 -17.25 -6.13 12.68
CA GLU A 344 -16.31 -5.23 12.02
C GLU A 344 -15.14 -4.86 12.93
N LEU A 345 -15.41 -4.57 14.21
CA LEU A 345 -14.37 -4.31 15.21
C LEU A 345 -13.48 -5.53 15.43
N ALA A 346 -14.09 -6.71 15.54
CA ALA A 346 -13.35 -7.97 15.69
C ALA A 346 -12.47 -8.25 14.47
N LEU A 347 -12.95 -7.93 13.26
CA LEU A 347 -12.21 -8.10 12.02
C LEU A 347 -11.03 -7.10 11.93
N VAL A 348 -11.23 -5.83 12.28
CA VAL A 348 -10.14 -4.83 12.35
C VAL A 348 -9.06 -5.25 13.34
N LEU A 349 -9.45 -5.74 14.52
CA LEU A 349 -8.50 -6.30 15.49
C LEU A 349 -7.71 -7.47 14.88
N ALA A 350 -8.40 -8.44 14.28
CA ALA A 350 -7.77 -9.62 13.69
C ALA A 350 -6.78 -9.27 12.57
N GLU A 351 -7.15 -8.32 11.71
CA GLU A 351 -6.30 -7.80 10.62
C GLU A 351 -5.00 -7.18 11.15
N ILE A 352 -5.08 -6.32 12.17
CA ILE A 352 -3.90 -5.68 12.76
C ILE A 352 -3.04 -6.69 13.54
N GLN A 353 -3.66 -7.64 14.24
CA GLN A 353 -2.96 -8.74 14.92
C GLN A 353 -2.20 -9.61 13.92
N LEU A 354 -2.82 -9.95 12.79
CA LEU A 354 -2.22 -10.78 11.75
C LEU A 354 -0.93 -10.16 11.20
N VAL A 355 -0.95 -8.87 10.85
CA VAL A 355 0.25 -8.18 10.34
C VAL A 355 1.32 -8.05 11.45
N SER A 356 0.90 -7.82 12.70
CA SER A 356 1.80 -7.79 13.85
C SER A 356 2.51 -9.13 14.07
N GLU A 357 1.80 -10.26 13.97
CA GLU A 357 2.35 -11.61 14.08
C GLU A 357 3.32 -11.92 12.94
N LEU A 358 2.96 -11.56 11.71
CA LEU A 358 3.80 -11.73 10.51
C LEU A 358 5.11 -10.96 10.62
N MET A 359 5.06 -9.67 11.01
CA MET A 359 6.26 -8.87 11.23
C MET A 359 7.10 -9.40 12.41
N ALA A 360 6.48 -9.96 13.45
CA ALA A 360 7.20 -10.55 14.57
C ALA A 360 7.92 -11.85 14.18
N LEU A 361 7.31 -12.66 13.31
CA LEU A 361 7.91 -13.86 12.71
C LEU A 361 9.10 -13.47 11.83
N ALA A 362 8.91 -12.52 10.91
CA ALA A 362 9.98 -12.01 10.07
C ALA A 362 11.11 -11.39 10.94
N SER A 363 10.79 -10.64 12.00
CA SER A 363 11.82 -10.16 12.93
C SER A 363 12.63 -11.29 13.58
N ARG A 364 11.98 -12.40 13.94
CA ARG A 364 12.64 -13.58 14.52
C ARG A 364 13.56 -14.25 13.51
N LEU A 365 13.11 -14.38 12.26
CA LEU A 365 13.93 -14.92 11.17
C LEU A 365 15.15 -14.03 10.90
N GLY A 366 14.98 -12.71 10.86
CA GLY A 366 16.07 -11.77 10.54
C GLY A 366 17.11 -11.75 11.63
N GLN A 367 16.66 -11.80 12.89
CA GLN A 367 17.55 -12.00 14.03
C GLN A 367 18.39 -13.28 13.88
N ALA A 368 17.76 -14.40 13.50
CA ALA A 368 18.46 -15.68 13.35
C ALA A 368 19.50 -15.62 12.21
N LEU A 369 19.14 -15.08 11.05
CA LEU A 369 20.05 -14.91 9.92
C LEU A 369 21.26 -14.06 10.29
N CYS A 370 21.08 -12.95 11.02
CA CYS A 370 22.20 -12.13 11.46
C CYS A 370 23.10 -12.83 12.50
N ILE A 371 22.54 -13.64 13.42
CA ILE A 371 23.33 -14.36 14.43
C ILE A 371 24.19 -15.44 13.76
N HIS A 372 23.61 -16.21 12.85
CA HIS A 372 24.30 -17.32 12.19
C HIS A 372 25.17 -16.88 11.01
N GLY A 373 24.96 -15.67 10.50
CA GLY A 373 25.76 -15.04 9.45
C GLY A 373 26.82 -14.05 9.93
N GLY A 374 26.99 -13.87 11.23
CA GLY A 374 27.97 -12.95 11.80
C GLY A 374 29.41 -13.38 11.47
N ASN A 375 30.23 -12.45 10.98
CA ASN A 375 31.63 -12.72 10.70
C ASN A 375 32.46 -12.77 11.99
N PRO A 376 33.08 -13.91 12.35
CA PRO A 376 33.83 -14.05 13.61
C PRO A 376 35.04 -13.10 13.70
N THR A 377 35.58 -12.62 12.56
CA THR A 377 36.78 -11.77 12.52
C THR A 377 36.50 -10.29 12.77
N THR A 378 35.24 -9.86 12.85
CA THR A 378 34.90 -8.44 13.11
C THR A 378 35.07 -7.99 14.57
N THR A 379 35.50 -8.90 15.46
CA THR A 379 35.70 -8.63 16.89
C THR A 379 37.14 -8.20 17.26
N GLY A 380 38.07 -8.11 16.29
CA GLY A 380 39.44 -7.60 16.49
C GLY A 380 39.77 -6.38 15.61
N ASP A 381 40.87 -5.68 15.93
CA ASP A 381 41.35 -4.40 15.32
C ASP A 381 41.62 -4.44 13.80
N HIS A 382 41.38 -5.57 13.13
CA HIS A 382 41.51 -5.74 11.69
C HIS A 382 40.17 -6.19 11.09
N HIS A 383 39.35 -5.22 10.70
CA HIS A 383 38.12 -5.45 9.96
C HIS A 383 38.44 -5.92 8.52
N VAL A 384 38.43 -7.23 8.30
CA VAL A 384 38.53 -7.81 6.95
C VAL A 384 37.19 -8.48 6.60
N GLY A 385 36.52 -7.96 5.57
CA GLY A 385 35.26 -8.51 5.03
C GLY A 385 33.98 -7.89 5.61
N LEU A 386 32.83 -8.41 5.18
CA LEU A 386 31.49 -7.98 5.62
C LEU A 386 31.24 -8.35 7.09
N SER A 387 30.49 -7.51 7.81
CA SER A 387 30.12 -7.71 9.22
C SER A 387 29.15 -8.87 9.43
N THR A 388 28.22 -9.05 8.49
CA THR A 388 27.23 -10.12 8.48
C THR A 388 26.99 -10.52 7.04
N ILE A 389 27.12 -11.82 6.77
CA ILE A 389 26.76 -12.42 5.49
C ILE A 389 25.40 -13.11 5.62
N ASN A 390 24.57 -13.05 4.59
CA ASN A 390 23.35 -13.84 4.58
C ASN A 390 23.72 -15.29 4.28
N VAL A 391 23.70 -16.14 5.30
CA VAL A 391 23.95 -17.58 5.14
C VAL A 391 22.76 -18.29 4.49
N GLY A 392 21.62 -17.63 4.33
CA GLY A 392 20.39 -18.23 3.83
C GLY A 392 19.63 -19.03 4.90
N VAL A 393 18.32 -19.13 4.72
CA VAL A 393 17.38 -19.79 5.64
C VAL A 393 17.72 -21.26 5.80
N ALA A 394 18.15 -21.94 4.73
CA ALA A 394 18.50 -23.36 4.75
C ALA A 394 19.62 -23.72 5.74
N ASN A 395 20.49 -22.76 6.04
CA ASN A 395 21.63 -22.93 6.95
C ASN A 395 21.30 -22.59 8.42
N LEU A 396 20.06 -22.22 8.72
CA LEU A 396 19.60 -22.06 10.10
C LEU A 396 19.42 -23.42 10.81
N PRO A 397 19.58 -23.47 12.15
CA PRO A 397 19.32 -24.66 12.93
C PRO A 397 17.94 -25.24 12.64
N LEU A 398 17.84 -26.58 12.54
CA LEU A 398 16.60 -27.25 12.19
C LEU A 398 15.45 -26.88 13.13
N THR A 399 15.72 -26.78 14.43
CA THR A 399 14.74 -26.37 15.44
C THR A 399 14.18 -24.97 15.17
N VAL A 400 15.03 -24.01 14.81
CA VAL A 400 14.62 -22.65 14.47
C VAL A 400 13.74 -22.64 13.22
N ARG A 401 14.12 -23.42 12.20
CA ARG A 401 13.34 -23.54 10.96
C ARG A 401 11.96 -24.15 11.20
N THR A 402 11.89 -25.26 11.94
CA THR A 402 10.62 -25.94 12.25
C THR A 402 9.68 -25.03 13.06
N ASP A 403 10.20 -24.32 14.08
CA ASP A 403 9.44 -23.35 14.85
C ASP A 403 8.84 -22.23 13.97
N LEU A 404 9.66 -21.68 13.07
CA LEU A 404 9.24 -20.62 12.15
C LEU A 404 8.20 -21.15 11.15
N ALA A 405 8.37 -22.37 10.63
CA ALA A 405 7.43 -22.98 9.71
C ALA A 405 6.05 -23.21 10.36
N ASN A 406 6.02 -23.72 11.59
CA ASN A 406 4.78 -23.91 12.34
C ASN A 406 4.07 -22.58 12.62
N SER A 407 4.84 -21.56 13.01
CA SER A 407 4.31 -20.21 13.24
C SER A 407 3.73 -19.60 11.95
N LEU A 408 4.40 -19.82 10.80
CA LEU A 408 3.95 -19.34 9.50
C LEU A 408 2.65 -20.01 9.05
N LEU A 409 2.48 -21.30 9.32
CA LEU A 409 1.24 -22.03 9.03
C LEU A 409 0.06 -21.50 9.83
N GLU A 410 0.26 -21.17 11.11
CA GLU A 410 -0.78 -20.56 11.94
C GLU A 410 -1.20 -19.18 11.39
N ILE A 411 -0.21 -18.34 11.03
CA ILE A 411 -0.44 -17.03 10.41
C ILE A 411 -1.17 -17.18 9.07
N ARG A 412 -0.75 -18.13 8.22
CA ARG A 412 -1.40 -18.43 6.94
C ARG A 412 -2.87 -18.81 7.14
N SER A 413 -3.19 -19.63 8.13
CA SER A 413 -4.57 -20.02 8.45
C SER A 413 -5.42 -18.81 8.89
N LYS A 414 -4.90 -17.97 9.80
CA LYS A 414 -5.57 -16.71 10.21
C LYS A 414 -5.76 -15.75 9.02
N PHE A 415 -4.78 -15.67 8.12
CA PHE A 415 -4.89 -14.88 6.90
C PHE A 415 -6.01 -15.37 6.00
N GLN A 416 -6.16 -16.68 5.80
CA GLN A 416 -7.28 -17.23 5.00
C GLN A 416 -8.64 -16.78 5.53
N HIS A 417 -8.86 -16.87 6.85
CA HIS A 417 -10.12 -16.44 7.46
C HIS A 417 -10.37 -14.94 7.30
N THR A 418 -9.35 -14.13 7.51
CA THR A 418 -9.42 -12.67 7.39
C THR A 418 -9.67 -12.25 5.94
N TRP A 419 -8.98 -12.88 4.99
CA TRP A 419 -9.14 -12.65 3.56
C TRP A 419 -10.58 -12.94 3.11
N LEU A 420 -11.11 -14.12 3.44
CA LEU A 420 -12.47 -14.52 3.06
C LEU A 420 -13.56 -13.67 3.73
N SER A 421 -13.22 -12.91 4.77
CA SER A 421 -14.15 -11.96 5.42
C SER A 421 -14.27 -10.63 4.67
N ARG A 422 -13.33 -10.31 3.76
CA ARG A 422 -13.27 -9.03 3.02
C ARG A 422 -13.30 -9.18 1.50
N ASN A 423 -12.73 -10.27 0.99
CA ASN A 423 -12.36 -10.45 -0.41
C ASN A 423 -13.08 -11.65 -1.05
N ILE A 424 -13.10 -11.65 -2.38
CA ILE A 424 -13.78 -12.69 -3.17
C ILE A 424 -12.99 -14.01 -3.05
N PRO A 425 -13.66 -15.16 -2.76
CA PRO A 425 -12.98 -16.43 -2.54
C PRO A 425 -12.03 -16.89 -3.66
N SER A 426 -12.35 -16.56 -4.92
CA SER A 426 -11.53 -16.92 -6.09
C SER A 426 -10.14 -16.27 -6.10
N THR A 427 -9.94 -15.20 -5.33
CA THR A 427 -8.65 -14.50 -5.23
C THR A 427 -7.70 -15.09 -4.20
N LEU A 428 -8.23 -15.89 -3.24
CA LEU A 428 -7.45 -16.44 -2.13
C LEU A 428 -6.21 -17.25 -2.57
N PRO A 429 -6.27 -18.12 -3.61
CA PRO A 429 -5.09 -18.88 -4.03
C PRO A 429 -3.92 -18.00 -4.48
N ASN A 430 -4.20 -16.85 -5.10
CA ASN A 430 -3.14 -15.90 -5.48
C ASN A 430 -2.57 -15.17 -4.27
N ALA A 431 -3.45 -14.71 -3.38
CA ALA A 431 -3.04 -14.00 -2.17
C ALA A 431 -2.17 -14.87 -1.24
N LEU A 432 -2.38 -16.18 -1.22
CA LEU A 432 -1.59 -17.11 -0.40
C LEU A 432 -0.16 -17.32 -0.91
N LYS A 433 0.14 -17.01 -2.18
CA LYS A 433 1.48 -17.21 -2.77
C LYS A 433 2.58 -16.44 -2.06
N ILE A 434 2.23 -15.37 -1.35
CA ILE A 434 3.16 -14.59 -0.54
C ILE A 434 3.87 -15.44 0.53
N PHE A 435 3.23 -16.50 1.02
CA PHE A 435 3.80 -17.38 2.04
C PHE A 435 4.67 -18.50 1.46
N ASP A 436 4.52 -18.82 0.17
CA ASP A 436 5.06 -20.03 -0.43
C ASP A 436 6.59 -20.05 -0.43
N ASN A 437 7.21 -18.94 -0.80
CA ASN A 437 8.67 -18.82 -0.89
C ASN A 437 9.32 -19.04 0.48
N LEU A 438 8.85 -18.30 1.49
CA LEU A 438 9.37 -18.43 2.85
C LEU A 438 9.09 -19.83 3.43
N PHE A 439 7.88 -20.36 3.23
CA PHE A 439 7.55 -21.70 3.72
C PHE A 439 8.47 -22.75 3.10
N ARG A 440 8.71 -22.69 1.78
CA ARG A 440 9.64 -23.59 1.09
C ARG A 440 11.07 -23.46 1.60
N ALA A 441 11.54 -22.24 1.85
CA ALA A 441 12.89 -21.99 2.37
C ALA A 441 13.08 -22.55 3.80
N LEU A 442 12.02 -22.59 4.60
CA LEU A 442 12.03 -23.14 5.95
C LEU A 442 12.05 -24.68 5.99
N LEU A 443 11.61 -25.35 4.92
CA LEU A 443 11.58 -26.81 4.86
C LEU A 443 12.98 -27.41 4.57
N PRO A 444 13.26 -28.63 5.09
CA PRO A 444 14.43 -29.39 4.65
C PRO A 444 14.43 -29.60 3.13
N PRO A 445 15.60 -29.68 2.46
CA PRO A 445 15.68 -29.88 1.00
C PRO A 445 14.87 -31.07 0.50
N SER A 446 14.83 -32.18 1.26
CA SER A 446 14.06 -33.38 0.96
C SER A 446 12.53 -33.18 0.99
N MET A 447 12.05 -32.11 1.63
CA MET A 447 10.61 -31.78 1.77
C MET A 447 10.20 -30.56 0.93
N GLN A 448 11.13 -29.91 0.22
CA GLN A 448 10.82 -28.73 -0.60
C GLN A 448 9.96 -29.05 -1.82
N ASP A 449 9.87 -30.30 -2.25
CA ASP A 449 8.92 -30.74 -3.28
C ASP A 449 7.55 -31.10 -2.70
N TYR A 450 7.48 -31.49 -1.42
CA TYR A 450 6.20 -31.71 -0.73
C TYR A 450 5.42 -30.43 -0.51
N SER A 451 6.08 -29.27 -0.45
CA SER A 451 5.40 -27.98 -0.33
C SER A 451 4.46 -27.70 -1.50
N LYS A 452 4.74 -28.24 -2.71
CA LYS A 452 3.87 -28.10 -3.88
C LYS A 452 2.52 -28.82 -3.73
N ASN A 453 2.44 -29.79 -2.81
CA ASN A 453 1.22 -30.59 -2.55
C ASN A 453 0.50 -30.17 -1.25
N LEU A 454 1.16 -29.43 -0.36
CA LEU A 454 0.65 -28.96 0.93
C LEU A 454 0.14 -27.50 0.90
N LEU A 455 0.67 -26.70 -0.02
CA LEU A 455 0.27 -25.33 -0.27
C LEU A 455 -0.78 -25.28 -1.38
#